data_AF-A0A2J0KNZ6-F1
#
_entry.id   AF-A0A2J0KNZ6-F1
#
_cell.length_a   1.000
_cell.length_b   1.000
_cell.length_c   1.000
_cell.angle_alpha   90.00
_cell.angle_beta   90.00
_cell.angle_gamma   90.00
#
_symmetry.space_group_name_H-M   'P 1'
#
loop_
_entity.id
_entity.type
_entity.pdbx_description
1 polymer ?
#
loop_
_entity_poly.entity_id
_entity_poly.type
_entity_poly.pdbx_seq_one_letter_code
_entity_poly.pdbx_strand_id
1 'polypeptide(L)'
;MSAAFGVDLIEIKKARRFYRSHKDRLNSFFSPREITFIHKNKNPHENLAVLLASKEALFKAAPCFGTGLAAFREHKLMLQKKTPAQSAFKFSVLKNKKYVVVQCVGI
;
A
#
# COMPACT_ATOMS: atom_id res chain seq x y z
N MET A 1 -11.04 23.78 -6.46
CA MET A 1 -10.54 22.42 -6.76
C MET A 1 -10.40 21.67 -5.45
N SER A 2 -11.20 20.64 -5.21
CA SER A 2 -11.03 19.79 -4.03
C SER A 2 -9.89 18.83 -4.29
N ALA A 3 -8.79 18.95 -3.54
CA ALA A 3 -7.67 18.02 -3.65
C ALA A 3 -8.13 16.63 -3.16
N ALA A 4 -7.92 15.59 -3.97
CA ALA A 4 -8.13 14.21 -3.55
C ALA A 4 -7.17 13.88 -2.38
N PHE A 5 -7.69 13.42 -1.25
CA PHE A 5 -6.89 13.16 -0.05
C PHE A 5 -7.29 11.84 0.61
N GLY A 6 -6.31 11.07 1.07
CA GLY A 6 -6.56 9.84 1.82
C GLY A 6 -5.44 9.53 2.80
N VAL A 7 -5.81 8.97 3.95
CA VAL A 7 -4.87 8.55 5.00
C VAL A 7 -5.23 7.17 5.50
N ASP A 8 -4.21 6.35 5.78
CA ASP A 8 -4.38 5.05 6.40
C ASP A 8 -3.26 4.73 7.40
N LEU A 9 -3.59 3.92 8.41
CA LEU A 9 -2.70 3.49 9.47
C LEU A 9 -2.77 1.97 9.62
N ILE A 10 -1.61 1.32 9.49
CA ILE A 10 -1.47 -0.13 9.67
C ILE A 10 -0.55 -0.44 10.84
N GLU A 11 -1.05 -1.27 11.77
CA GLU A 11 -0.22 -1.88 12.81
C GLU A 11 0.68 -2.96 12.21
N ILE A 12 2.00 -2.86 12.44
CA ILE A 12 2.99 -3.81 11.92
C ILE A 12 2.72 -5.24 12.43
N LYS A 13 2.17 -5.39 13.63
CA LYS A 13 1.74 -6.69 14.17
C LYS A 13 0.61 -7.30 13.35
N LYS A 14 -0.35 -6.51 12.85
CA LYS A 14 -1.42 -6.99 11.97
C LYS A 14 -0.87 -7.38 10.61
N ALA A 15 -0.01 -6.55 10.01
CA ALA A 15 0.69 -6.91 8.77
C ALA A 15 1.50 -8.22 8.92
N ARG A 16 2.17 -8.41 10.06
CA ARG A 16 2.88 -9.67 10.37
C ARG A 16 1.94 -10.86 10.44
N ARG A 17 0.79 -10.74 11.12
CA ARG A 17 -0.22 -11.81 11.18
C ARG A 17 -0.73 -12.14 9.77
N PHE A 18 -1.10 -11.12 9.01
CA PHE A 18 -1.55 -11.28 7.63
C PHE A 18 -0.50 -12.02 6.78
N TYR A 19 0.77 -11.57 6.84
CA TYR A 19 1.87 -12.20 6.10
C TYR A 19 2.02 -13.67 6.48
N ARG A 20 2.01 -14.00 7.79
CA ARG A 20 2.14 -15.39 8.24
C ARG A 20 1.00 -16.28 7.75
N SER A 21 -0.23 -15.76 7.77
CA SER A 21 -1.41 -16.50 7.33
C SER A 21 -1.50 -16.66 5.80
N HIS A 22 -0.84 -15.80 5.02
CA HIS A 22 -1.03 -15.74 3.56
C HIS A 22 0.28 -15.71 2.75
N LYS A 23 1.44 -15.99 3.35
CA LYS A 23 2.75 -15.90 2.68
C LYS A 23 2.82 -16.70 1.37
N ASP A 24 2.16 -17.85 1.33
CA ASP A 24 2.17 -18.76 0.16
C ASP A 24 1.13 -18.36 -0.90
N ARG A 25 0.30 -17.34 -0.61
CA ARG A 25 -0.77 -16.84 -1.48
C ARG A 25 -0.68 -15.34 -1.73
N LEU A 26 0.50 -14.72 -1.52
CA LEU A 26 0.66 -13.28 -1.75
C LEU A 26 0.32 -12.86 -3.19
N ASN A 27 0.56 -13.75 -4.17
CA ASN A 27 0.20 -13.55 -5.58
C ASN A 27 -1.32 -13.36 -5.81
N SER A 28 -2.17 -13.76 -4.86
CA SER A 28 -3.61 -13.52 -4.92
C SER A 28 -4.00 -12.07 -4.62
N PHE A 29 -3.14 -11.32 -3.92
CA PHE A 29 -3.41 -9.96 -3.44
C PHE A 29 -2.52 -8.91 -4.12
N PHE A 30 -1.31 -9.31 -4.51
CA PHE A 30 -0.26 -8.40 -4.94
C PHE A 30 0.34 -8.84 -6.26
N SER A 31 0.77 -7.86 -7.04
CA SER A 31 1.54 -8.09 -8.26
C SER A 31 2.97 -8.57 -7.95
N PRO A 32 3.67 -9.22 -8.91
CA PRO A 32 5.05 -9.66 -8.69
C PRO A 32 5.99 -8.54 -8.23
N ARG A 33 5.83 -7.32 -8.76
CA ARG A 33 6.65 -6.15 -8.38
C ARG A 33 6.39 -5.70 -6.94
N GLU A 34 5.15 -5.76 -6.49
CA GLU A 34 4.78 -5.44 -5.10
C GLU A 34 5.30 -6.51 -4.14
N ILE A 35 5.30 -7.77 -4.55
CA ILE A 35 5.90 -8.86 -3.78
C ILE A 35 7.41 -8.68 -3.68
N THR A 36 8.08 -8.32 -4.78
CA THR A 36 9.49 -7.92 -4.75
C THR A 36 9.73 -6.75 -3.78
N PHE A 37 8.83 -5.75 -3.75
CA PHE A 37 8.92 -4.66 -2.77
C PHE A 37 8.76 -5.16 -1.33
N ILE A 38 7.78 -6.02 -1.06
CA ILE A 38 7.58 -6.65 0.25
C ILE A 38 8.88 -7.33 0.69
N HIS A 39 9.53 -8.09 -0.19
CA HIS A 39 10.75 -8.85 0.12
C HIS A 39 12.07 -8.07 0.02
N LYS A 40 12.06 -6.79 -0.40
CA LYS A 40 13.28 -6.04 -0.75
C LYS A 40 14.31 -5.94 0.38
N ASN A 41 13.87 -5.85 1.65
CA ASN A 41 14.73 -5.67 2.81
C ASN A 41 14.45 -6.73 3.88
N LYS A 42 15.32 -6.82 4.90
CA LYS A 42 15.23 -7.78 6.02
C LYS A 42 13.92 -7.75 6.84
N ASN A 43 13.03 -6.76 6.63
CA ASN A 43 11.76 -6.65 7.35
C ASN A 43 10.54 -6.63 6.39
N PRO A 44 10.10 -7.78 5.89
CA PRO A 44 8.98 -7.85 4.95
C PRO A 44 7.64 -7.43 5.54
N HIS A 45 7.49 -7.49 6.87
CA HIS A 45 6.26 -7.09 7.55
C HIS A 45 6.06 -5.58 7.53
N GLU A 46 7.14 -4.81 7.66
CA GLU A 46 7.09 -3.35 7.57
C GLU A 46 6.80 -2.92 6.13
N ASN A 47 7.48 -3.50 5.15
CA ASN A 47 7.21 -3.21 3.73
C ASN A 47 5.76 -3.57 3.36
N LEU A 48 5.24 -4.69 3.85
CA LEU A 48 3.84 -5.04 3.67
C LEU A 48 2.91 -4.02 4.32
N ALA A 49 3.21 -3.56 5.54
CA ALA A 49 2.42 -2.53 6.20
C ALA A 49 2.39 -1.21 5.40
N VAL A 50 3.54 -0.80 4.84
CA VAL A 50 3.63 0.36 3.94
C VAL A 50 2.75 0.17 2.71
N LEU A 51 2.83 -0.99 2.06
CA LEU A 51 2.07 -1.25 0.84
C LEU A 51 0.56 -1.26 1.11
N LEU A 52 0.13 -1.93 2.19
CA LEU A 52 -1.27 -1.97 2.61
C LEU A 52 -1.80 -0.57 2.89
N ALA A 53 -1.11 0.20 3.74
CA ALA A 53 -1.50 1.58 4.06
C ALA A 53 -1.51 2.48 2.81
N SER A 54 -0.58 2.28 1.87
CA SER A 54 -0.57 3.07 0.63
C SER A 54 -1.77 2.77 -0.26
N LYS A 55 -2.17 1.50 -0.38
CA LYS A 55 -3.36 1.11 -1.17
C LYS A 55 -4.64 1.67 -0.55
N GLU A 56 -4.81 1.51 0.75
CA GLU A 56 -5.96 2.05 1.48
C GLU A 56 -6.02 3.58 1.39
N ALA A 57 -4.89 4.28 1.56
CA ALA A 57 -4.83 5.74 1.39
C ALA A 57 -5.19 6.17 -0.04
N LEU A 58 -4.76 5.42 -1.05
CA LEU A 58 -5.13 5.68 -2.45
C LEU A 58 -6.64 5.48 -2.68
N PHE A 59 -7.22 4.38 -2.20
CA PHE A 59 -8.65 4.11 -2.37
C PHE A 59 -9.54 5.13 -1.65
N LYS A 60 -9.07 5.68 -0.52
CA LYS A 60 -9.72 6.80 0.17
C LYS A 60 -9.62 8.12 -0.61
N ALA A 61 -8.46 8.39 -1.22
CA ALA A 61 -8.26 9.58 -2.02
C ALA A 61 -9.04 9.55 -3.35
N ALA A 62 -9.19 8.36 -3.94
CA ALA A 62 -9.86 8.16 -5.23
C ALA A 62 -10.86 7.00 -5.14
N PRO A 63 -12.11 7.26 -4.67
CA PRO A 63 -13.13 6.24 -4.46
C PRO A 63 -13.52 5.47 -5.74
N CYS A 64 -13.27 6.03 -6.92
CA CYS A 64 -13.54 5.39 -8.21
C CYS A 64 -12.68 4.13 -8.47
N PHE A 65 -11.60 3.91 -7.72
CA PHE A 65 -10.79 2.69 -7.80
C PHE A 65 -11.44 1.48 -7.08
N GLY A 66 -12.53 1.70 -6.35
CA GLY A 66 -13.21 0.65 -5.59
C GLY A 66 -12.40 0.17 -4.37
N THR A 67 -13.00 -0.74 -3.60
CA THR A 67 -12.40 -1.30 -2.37
C THR A 67 -12.50 -2.82 -2.38
N GLY A 68 -11.58 -3.51 -1.68
CA GLY A 68 -11.62 -4.97 -1.51
C GLY A 68 -10.60 -5.75 -2.35
N LEU A 69 -10.65 -7.09 -2.30
CA LEU A 69 -9.57 -7.96 -2.79
C LEU A 69 -9.24 -7.78 -4.28
N ALA A 70 -10.27 -7.61 -5.12
CA ALA A 70 -10.11 -7.39 -6.54
C ALA A 70 -9.37 -6.07 -6.82
N ALA A 71 -9.79 -4.98 -6.17
CA ALA A 71 -9.15 -3.68 -6.26
C ALA A 71 -7.68 -3.72 -5.83
N PHE A 72 -7.34 -4.51 -4.80
CA PHE A 72 -5.96 -4.72 -4.38
C PHE A 72 -5.09 -5.33 -5.49
N ARG A 73 -5.58 -6.30 -6.26
CA ARG A 73 -4.80 -6.91 -7.33
C ARG A 73 -4.72 -6.04 -8.58
N GLU A 74 -5.79 -5.34 -8.89
CA GLU A 74 -5.93 -4.48 -10.08
C GLU A 74 -5.08 -3.21 -9.98
N HIS A 75 -5.09 -2.57 -8.81
CA HIS A 75 -4.38 -1.31 -8.58
C HIS A 75 -2.94 -1.58 -8.10
N LYS A 76 -2.02 -1.53 -9.06
CA LYS A 76 -0.59 -1.79 -8.85
C LYS A 76 0.10 -0.53 -8.36
N LEU A 77 0.60 -0.56 -7.13
CA LEU A 77 1.36 0.53 -6.54
C LEU A 77 2.87 0.30 -6.71
N MET A 78 3.57 1.35 -7.17
CA MET A 78 5.01 1.34 -7.42
C MET A 78 5.66 2.43 -6.58
N LEU A 79 5.91 2.12 -5.31
CA LEU A 79 6.52 3.06 -4.36
C LEU A 79 7.96 3.49 -4.74
N GLN A 80 8.54 2.93 -5.82
CA GLN A 80 9.93 3.17 -6.23
C GLN A 80 10.11 3.72 -7.66
N LYS A 81 9.08 3.75 -8.52
CA LYS A 81 9.16 4.38 -9.85
C LYS A 81 7.79 4.92 -10.28
N LYS A 82 7.75 6.22 -10.61
CA LYS A 82 6.58 6.94 -11.13
C LYS A 82 5.98 6.18 -12.31
N THR A 83 4.78 5.65 -12.14
CA THR A 83 3.87 5.39 -13.27
C THR A 83 3.06 6.66 -13.54
N PRO A 84 2.54 6.89 -14.76
CA PRO A 84 1.75 8.10 -15.07
C PRO A 84 0.50 8.30 -14.20
N ALA A 85 -0.10 7.22 -13.71
CA ALA A 85 -1.21 7.30 -12.76
C ALA A 85 -0.76 7.73 -11.35
N GLN A 86 0.50 7.44 -10.96
CA GLN A 86 1.09 7.91 -9.70
C GLN A 86 1.69 9.32 -9.82
N SER A 87 1.90 9.86 -11.02
CA SER A 87 2.25 11.29 -11.13
C SER A 87 1.12 12.21 -10.68
N ALA A 88 -0.12 11.72 -10.65
CA ALA A 88 -1.29 12.42 -10.12
C ALA A 88 -1.46 12.25 -8.59
N PHE A 89 -0.63 11.45 -7.91
CA PHE A 89 -0.75 11.22 -6.45
C PHE A 89 0.61 11.21 -5.75
N LYS A 90 0.77 12.07 -4.74
CA LYS A 90 1.93 12.09 -3.85
C LYS A 90 1.66 11.25 -2.61
N PHE A 91 2.57 10.34 -2.29
CA PHE A 91 2.54 9.56 -1.05
C PHE A 91 3.59 10.07 -0.06
N SER A 92 3.23 10.19 1.21
CA SER A 92 4.22 10.37 2.30
C SER A 92 4.02 9.26 3.33
N VAL A 93 5.14 8.68 3.78
CA VAL A 93 5.14 7.53 4.68
C VAL A 93 5.80 7.94 5.98
N LEU A 94 5.07 7.83 7.09
CA LEU A 94 5.60 7.95 8.44
C LEU A 94 5.59 6.56 9.09
N LYS A 95 6.71 6.15 9.67
CA LYS A 95 6.83 4.82 10.29
C LYS A 95 7.51 4.89 11.65
N ASN A 96 7.04 4.04 12.55
CA ASN A 96 7.71 3.76 13.82
C ASN A 96 7.72 2.24 14.07
N LYS A 97 8.19 1.80 15.25
CA LYS A 97 8.31 0.36 15.57
C LYS A 97 6.98 -0.40 15.64
N LYS A 98 5.84 0.29 15.74
CA LYS A 98 4.50 -0.29 15.92
C LYS A 98 3.58 -0.07 14.73
N TYR A 99 3.67 1.09 14.08
CA TYR A 99 2.71 1.56 13.08
C TYR A 99 3.39 2.13 11.85
N VAL A 100 2.69 2.01 10.73
CA VAL A 100 2.96 2.75 9.51
C VAL A 100 1.74 3.60 9.21
N VAL A 101 1.95 4.88 8.93
CA VAL A 101 0.93 5.82 8.48
C VAL A 101 1.32 6.30 7.09
N VAL A 102 0.36 6.26 6.17
CA VAL A 102 0.55 6.78 4.82
C VAL A 102 -0.51 7.83 4.52
N GLN A 103 -0.06 8.98 4.02
CA GLN A 103 -0.93 9.99 3.43
C GLN A 103 -0.75 9.99 1.91
N CYS A 104 -1.85 10.14 1.20
CA CYS A 104 -1.95 10.24 -0.25
C CYS A 104 -2.65 11.56 -0.61
N VAL A 105 -2.07 12.34 -1.52
CA VAL A 105 -2.63 13.62 -1.98
C VAL A 105 -2.61 13.64 -3.51
N GLY A 106 -3.76 13.93 -4.13
CA GLY A 106 -3.87 14.17 -5.56
C GLY A 106 -3.18 15.48 -5.95
N ILE A 107 -2.41 15.47 -7.03
CA ILE A 107 -1.63 16.60 -7.57
C ILE A 107 -2.18 16.97 -8.94
#